data_AF-A0A2H6A210-F1
#
_entry.id   AF-A0A2H6A210-F1
#
_cell.length_a   1.000
_cell.length_b   1.000
_cell.length_c   1.000
_cell.angle_alpha   90.00
_cell.angle_beta   90.00
_cell.angle_gamma   90.00
#
_symmetry.space_group_name_H-M   'P 1'
#
loop_
_entity.id
_entity.type
_entity.pdbx_description
1 polymer ?
#
loop_
_entity_poly.entity_id
_entity_poly.type
_entity_poly.pdbx_seq_one_letter_code
_entity_poly.pdbx_strand_id
1 'polypeptide(L)'
;MFEQVTVATVVEPPLRDRLDGWIGDSFAAVHARDLSEAIRVVRERQVRAILVSPAAVGREDLNHVDALVRKFPGIPAVAVVARHDPRWAQRLLELGSRGVTGLFDLSVREGWERLRELLTEPGSATAALILGAVMPALGEVPPDCRRFFEVMVRMAPRTSSVKDLAEQLEVRPSTFMSRFFRCGLPSPKRYLSATRLLYAAWLLEFEGLSVAHVAYRLDYSSPQSFGRHLRAVMGLTATEFRRLYTFNSALQDFVERLIVPYRGVFQTFHPLDHWVADTGQERKDSFAVGNDSRYWPAKPRSRAVTRARTG
;
A
#
# COMPACT_ATOMS: atom_id res chain seq x y z
N MET A 1 -4.11 8.93 23.86
CA MET A 1 -5.36 9.27 23.15
C MET A 1 -5.25 8.60 21.79
N PHE A 2 -6.04 7.56 21.50
CA PHE A 2 -5.98 6.91 20.20
C PHE A 2 -6.52 7.89 19.15
N GLU A 3 -5.76 8.14 18.09
CA GLU A 3 -6.21 8.99 16.98
C GLU A 3 -7.36 8.27 16.27
N GLN A 4 -8.53 8.93 16.19
CA GLN A 4 -9.71 8.39 15.52
C GLN A 4 -9.44 8.19 14.04
N VAL A 5 -9.75 7.00 13.52
CA VAL A 5 -9.58 6.70 12.10
C VAL A 5 -10.61 7.49 11.29
N THR A 6 -10.15 8.45 10.51
CA THR A 6 -11.04 9.32 9.73
C THR A 6 -11.41 8.68 8.38
N VAL A 7 -12.69 8.76 8.02
CA VAL A 7 -13.25 8.24 6.77
C VAL A 7 -13.98 9.37 6.06
N ALA A 8 -13.64 9.64 4.80
CA ALA A 8 -14.39 10.59 3.99
C ALA A 8 -15.58 9.87 3.36
N THR A 9 -16.74 10.51 3.32
CA THR A 9 -17.95 9.88 2.79
C THR A 9 -18.70 10.83 1.87
N VAL A 10 -19.22 10.30 0.76
CA VAL A 10 -20.13 10.95 -0.17
C VAL A 10 -21.35 10.06 -0.26
N VAL A 11 -22.30 10.27 0.66
CA VAL A 11 -23.48 9.42 0.85
C VAL A 11 -24.73 10.26 1.14
N GLU A 12 -25.91 9.69 0.87
CA GLU A 12 -27.21 10.29 1.15
C GLU A 12 -27.50 10.40 2.65
N PRO A 13 -28.32 11.37 3.10
CA PRO A 13 -28.56 11.62 4.53
C PRO A 13 -28.94 10.38 5.36
N PRO A 14 -29.85 9.49 4.92
CA PRO A 14 -30.19 8.29 5.68
C PRO A 14 -29.00 7.35 5.94
N LEU A 15 -28.01 7.35 5.05
CA LEU A 15 -26.80 6.54 5.22
C LEU A 15 -25.78 7.23 6.13
N ARG A 16 -25.79 8.56 6.21
CA ARG A 16 -24.97 9.33 7.17
C ARG A 16 -25.34 8.95 8.59
N ASP A 17 -26.63 9.00 8.92
CA ASP A 17 -27.12 8.67 10.26
C ASP A 17 -26.74 7.24 10.68
N ARG A 18 -26.80 6.29 9.74
CA ARG A 18 -26.37 4.90 10.00
C ARG A 18 -24.86 4.79 10.21
N LEU A 19 -24.06 5.52 9.43
CA LEU A 19 -22.62 5.54 9.58
C LEU A 19 -22.22 6.20 10.90
N ASP A 20 -22.82 7.33 11.27
CA ASP A 20 -22.57 8.00 12.54
C ASP A 20 -22.95 7.12 13.74
N GLY A 21 -24.07 6.40 13.67
CA GLY A 21 -24.47 5.46 14.72
C GLY A 21 -23.56 4.22 14.84
N TRP A 22 -22.86 3.84 13.76
CA TRP A 22 -21.91 2.74 13.75
C TRP A 22 -20.48 3.17 14.14
N ILE A 23 -20.11 4.39 13.75
CA ILE A 23 -18.82 5.02 13.98
C ILE A 23 -18.79 5.54 15.42
N GLY A 24 -18.50 4.62 16.35
CA GLY A 24 -18.22 4.96 17.75
C GLY A 24 -16.83 5.60 17.92
N ASP A 25 -16.31 5.60 19.15
CA ASP A 25 -15.10 6.32 19.55
C ASP A 25 -13.80 6.00 18.79
N SER A 26 -13.79 4.95 17.96
CA SER A 26 -12.62 4.48 17.21
C SER A 26 -12.50 5.03 15.79
N PHE A 27 -13.60 5.50 15.20
CA PHE A 27 -13.65 6.02 13.83
C PHE A 27 -14.26 7.42 13.84
N ALA A 28 -14.06 8.18 12.77
CA ALA A 28 -14.76 9.44 12.55
C ALA A 28 -15.19 9.55 11.08
N ALA A 29 -16.47 9.79 10.82
CA ALA A 29 -16.94 10.11 9.47
C ALA A 29 -16.84 11.62 9.22
N VAL A 30 -16.33 11.98 8.04
CA VAL A 30 -16.44 13.32 7.49
C VAL A 30 -17.36 13.25 6.27
N HIS A 31 -18.59 13.72 6.44
CA HIS A 31 -19.62 13.73 5.40
C HIS A 31 -19.42 14.92 4.45
N ALA A 32 -18.85 14.63 3.27
CA ALA A 32 -18.77 15.60 2.19
C ALA A 32 -20.12 15.72 1.47
N ARG A 33 -20.43 16.93 0.97
CA ARG A 33 -21.64 17.18 0.19
C ARG A 33 -21.55 16.62 -1.23
N ASP A 34 -20.34 16.60 -1.78
CA ASP A 34 -20.03 16.14 -3.12
C ASP A 34 -18.58 15.60 -3.20
N LEU A 35 -18.18 15.11 -4.37
CA LEU A 35 -16.83 14.58 -4.61
C LEU A 35 -15.74 15.66 -4.55
N SER A 36 -16.04 16.92 -4.87
CA SER A 36 -15.07 18.01 -4.81
C SER A 36 -14.71 18.33 -3.36
N GLU A 37 -15.71 18.36 -2.48
CA GLU A 37 -15.51 18.48 -1.04
C GLU A 37 -14.79 17.24 -0.48
N ALA A 38 -15.09 16.03 -0.96
CA ALA A 38 -14.34 14.83 -0.56
C ALA A 38 -12.86 14.92 -0.94
N ILE A 39 -12.52 15.41 -2.14
CA ILE A 39 -11.12 15.67 -2.55
C ILE A 39 -10.45 16.65 -1.57
N ARG A 40 -11.16 17.70 -1.14
CA ARG A 40 -10.63 18.67 -0.17
C ARG A 40 -10.38 18.02 1.19
N VAL A 41 -11.34 17.25 1.71
CA VAL A 41 -11.21 16.52 2.98
C VAL A 41 -10.01 15.58 2.96
N VAL A 42 -9.84 14.83 1.87
CA VAL A 42 -8.71 13.90 1.71
C VAL A 42 -7.35 14.63 1.66
N ARG A 43 -7.31 15.88 1.20
CA ARG A 43 -6.09 16.70 1.21
C ARG A 43 -5.77 17.28 2.59
N GLU A 44 -6.81 17.67 3.32
CA GLU A 44 -6.68 18.37 4.60
C GLU A 44 -6.57 17.43 5.80
N ARG A 45 -7.02 16.17 5.66
CA ARG A 45 -7.08 15.19 6.74
C ARG A 45 -6.52 13.85 6.31
N GLN A 46 -5.97 13.09 7.27
CA GLN A 46 -5.56 11.71 7.04
C GLN A 46 -6.78 10.79 6.96
N VAL A 47 -7.28 10.58 5.74
CA VAL A 47 -8.42 9.72 5.48
C VAL A 47 -7.95 8.29 5.16
N ARG A 48 -8.58 7.28 5.79
CA ARG A 48 -8.24 5.86 5.58
C ARG A 48 -9.08 5.18 4.49
N ALA A 49 -10.25 5.69 4.18
CA ALA A 49 -11.08 5.22 3.07
C ALA A 49 -12.03 6.32 2.60
N ILE A 50 -12.48 6.19 1.36
CA ILE A 50 -13.55 7.01 0.80
C ILE A 50 -14.76 6.10 0.58
N LEU A 51 -15.86 6.39 1.27
CA LEU A 51 -17.12 5.68 1.08
C LEU A 51 -18.01 6.47 0.14
N VAL A 52 -18.50 5.83 -0.91
CA VAL A 52 -19.35 6.46 -1.92
C VAL A 52 -20.64 5.68 -2.04
N SER A 53 -21.79 6.34 -1.99
CA SER A 53 -23.05 5.67 -2.33
C SER A 53 -23.43 5.92 -3.80
N PRO A 54 -24.05 4.95 -4.47
CA PRO A 54 -24.57 5.15 -5.82
C PRO A 54 -25.70 6.19 -5.85
N ALA A 55 -26.37 6.46 -4.73
CA ALA A 55 -27.42 7.49 -4.65
C ALA A 55 -26.86 8.91 -4.59
N ALA A 56 -25.65 9.09 -4.03
CA ALA A 56 -25.02 10.40 -3.87
C ALA A 56 -24.11 10.80 -5.04
N VAL A 57 -23.89 9.91 -6.02
CA VAL A 57 -23.06 10.18 -7.20
C VAL A 57 -23.93 10.19 -8.46
N GLY A 58 -23.98 11.33 -9.14
CA GLY A 58 -24.60 11.47 -10.46
C GLY A 58 -23.75 10.86 -11.57
N ARG A 59 -24.29 10.83 -12.80
CA ARG A 59 -23.47 10.41 -13.98
C ARG A 59 -22.43 11.47 -14.34
N GLU A 60 -22.79 12.73 -14.14
CA GLU A 60 -21.96 13.92 -14.26
C GLU A 60 -20.74 13.91 -13.32
N ASP A 61 -20.87 13.24 -12.17
CA ASP A 61 -19.87 13.17 -11.12
C ASP A 61 -18.85 12.06 -11.32
N LEU A 62 -19.11 11.15 -12.26
CA LEU A 62 -18.26 9.98 -12.50
C LEU A 62 -16.82 10.36 -12.88
N ASN A 63 -16.61 11.47 -13.58
CA ASN A 63 -15.26 11.96 -13.88
C ASN A 63 -14.52 12.43 -12.62
N HIS A 64 -15.24 12.95 -11.63
CA HIS A 64 -14.65 13.31 -10.33
C HIS A 64 -14.28 12.08 -9.51
N VAL A 65 -15.00 10.96 -9.65
CA VAL A 65 -14.62 9.67 -9.04
C VAL A 65 -13.29 9.19 -9.61
N ASP A 66 -13.17 9.17 -10.94
CA ASP A 66 -11.91 8.80 -11.62
C ASP A 66 -10.75 9.72 -11.19
N ALA A 67 -10.98 11.04 -11.14
CA ALA A 67 -9.98 11.99 -10.66
C ALA A 67 -9.59 11.75 -9.19
N LEU A 68 -10.55 11.43 -8.32
CA LEU A 68 -10.30 11.12 -6.92
C LEU A 68 -9.45 9.87 -6.77
N VAL A 69 -9.82 8.77 -7.43
CA VAL A 69 -9.07 7.50 -7.40
C VAL A 69 -7.67 7.67 -7.98
N ARG A 70 -7.52 8.40 -9.09
CA ARG A 70 -6.19 8.67 -9.69
C ARG A 70 -5.31 9.58 -8.83
N LYS A 71 -5.88 10.58 -8.18
CA LYS A 71 -5.13 11.51 -7.30
C LYS A 71 -4.73 10.88 -5.98
N PHE A 72 -5.52 9.92 -5.49
CA PHE A 72 -5.29 9.23 -4.23
C PHE A 72 -5.38 7.72 -4.42
N PRO A 73 -4.51 7.12 -5.26
CA PRO A 73 -4.57 5.69 -5.65
C PRO A 73 -4.40 4.75 -4.47
N GLY A 74 -3.95 5.31 -3.37
CA GLY A 74 -3.75 4.60 -2.17
C GLY A 74 -4.96 4.48 -1.24
N ILE A 75 -5.84 5.48 -1.24
CA ILE A 75 -6.97 5.50 -0.32
C ILE A 75 -8.08 4.69 -1.02
N PRO A 76 -8.51 3.55 -0.46
CA PRO A 76 -9.52 2.74 -1.11
C PRO A 76 -10.81 3.55 -1.22
N ALA A 77 -11.29 3.66 -2.45
CA ALA A 77 -12.64 4.09 -2.74
C ALA A 77 -13.52 2.83 -2.77
N VAL A 78 -14.57 2.81 -1.95
CA VAL A 78 -15.50 1.69 -1.86
C VAL A 78 -16.94 2.18 -1.94
N ALA A 79 -17.76 1.40 -2.62
CA ALA A 79 -19.19 1.62 -2.70
C ALA A 79 -19.87 1.08 -1.43
N VAL A 80 -20.79 1.86 -0.88
CA VAL A 80 -21.64 1.45 0.25
C VAL A 80 -23.10 1.60 -0.13
N VAL A 81 -23.91 0.61 0.24
CA VAL A 81 -25.36 0.60 0.05
C VAL A 81 -26.03 0.20 1.35
N ALA A 82 -27.23 0.70 1.61
CA ALA A 82 -28.00 0.32 2.81
C ALA A 82 -29.44 -0.11 2.50
N ARG A 83 -29.76 -0.20 1.21
CA ARG A 83 -31.00 -0.75 0.65
C ARG A 83 -30.71 -1.30 -0.74
N HIS A 84 -31.62 -2.12 -1.24
CA HIS A 84 -31.54 -2.64 -2.60
C HIS A 84 -32.37 -1.75 -3.53
N ASP A 85 -31.74 -1.18 -4.54
CA ASP A 85 -32.41 -0.46 -5.63
C ASP A 85 -31.86 -0.98 -6.98
N PRO A 86 -32.71 -1.59 -7.83
CA PRO A 86 -32.29 -2.09 -9.14
C PRO A 86 -31.63 -1.03 -10.02
N ARG A 87 -31.95 0.26 -9.81
CA ARG A 87 -31.35 1.39 -10.55
C ARG A 87 -29.87 1.58 -10.24
N TRP A 88 -29.38 1.03 -9.13
CA TRP A 88 -27.98 1.16 -8.71
C TRP A 88 -27.04 0.19 -9.41
N ALA A 89 -27.54 -0.90 -10.01
CA ALA A 89 -26.69 -1.91 -10.66
C ALA A 89 -25.77 -1.29 -11.73
N GLN A 90 -26.34 -0.46 -12.63
CA GLN A 90 -25.55 0.24 -13.64
C GLN A 90 -24.54 1.20 -13.02
N ARG A 91 -24.93 1.92 -11.97
CA ARG A 91 -24.07 2.90 -11.33
C ARG A 91 -22.91 2.27 -10.58
N LEU A 92 -23.14 1.15 -9.90
CA LEU A 92 -22.10 0.38 -9.23
C LEU A 92 -21.07 -0.16 -10.23
N LEU A 93 -21.52 -0.59 -11.41
CA LEU A 93 -20.63 -0.99 -12.50
C LEU A 93 -19.80 0.19 -13.01
N GLU A 94 -20.44 1.35 -13.22
CA GLU A 94 -19.76 2.60 -13.61
C GLU A 94 -18.72 3.05 -12.58
N LEU A 95 -19.01 2.93 -11.28
CA LEU A 95 -18.07 3.19 -10.20
C LEU A 95 -16.92 2.18 -10.20
N GLY A 96 -17.22 0.89 -10.37
CA GLY A 96 -16.22 -0.17 -10.46
C GLY A 96 -15.22 0.04 -11.59
N SER A 97 -15.71 0.45 -12.77
CA SER A 97 -14.85 0.79 -13.92
C SER A 97 -13.91 1.98 -13.70
N ARG A 98 -14.13 2.76 -12.63
CA ARG A 98 -13.36 3.95 -12.25
C ARG A 98 -12.49 3.73 -11.01
N GLY A 99 -12.31 2.47 -10.62
CA GLY A 99 -11.42 2.06 -9.54
C GLY A 99 -12.05 2.09 -8.16
N VAL A 100 -13.38 2.11 -8.05
CA VAL A 100 -14.07 1.76 -6.80
C VAL A 100 -14.07 0.23 -6.66
N THR A 101 -13.13 -0.31 -5.88
CA THR A 101 -12.80 -1.75 -5.89
C THR A 101 -13.52 -2.59 -4.84
N GLY A 102 -14.58 -2.06 -4.20
CA GLY A 102 -15.33 -2.79 -3.18
C GLY A 102 -16.78 -2.33 -3.11
N LEU A 103 -17.67 -3.25 -2.73
CA LEU A 103 -19.08 -2.99 -2.44
C LEU A 103 -19.43 -3.61 -1.09
N PHE A 104 -19.94 -2.80 -0.16
CA PHE A 104 -20.43 -3.24 1.13
C PHE A 104 -21.91 -2.93 1.29
N ASP A 105 -22.69 -3.97 1.58
CA ASP A 105 -24.09 -3.83 1.93
C ASP A 105 -24.23 -3.64 3.45
N LEU A 106 -24.43 -2.38 3.85
CA LEU A 106 -24.65 -1.94 5.21
C LEU A 106 -26.09 -2.16 5.69
N SER A 107 -26.95 -2.80 4.88
CA SER A 107 -28.24 -3.32 5.34
C SER A 107 -28.10 -4.56 6.21
N VAL A 108 -27.01 -5.32 6.04
CA VAL A 108 -26.71 -6.56 6.76
C VAL A 108 -25.48 -6.42 7.65
N ARG A 109 -25.34 -7.29 8.66
CA ARG A 109 -24.27 -7.23 9.65
C ARG A 109 -22.89 -7.50 9.03
N GLU A 110 -22.82 -8.43 8.11
CA GLU A 110 -21.60 -8.87 7.43
C GLU A 110 -20.96 -7.69 6.66
N GLY A 111 -21.75 -6.80 6.07
CA GLY A 111 -21.22 -5.62 5.40
C GLY A 111 -20.54 -4.64 6.35
N TRP A 112 -21.08 -4.48 7.56
CA TRP A 112 -20.45 -3.69 8.61
C TRP A 112 -19.16 -4.33 9.14
N GLU A 113 -19.13 -5.66 9.25
CA GLU A 113 -17.91 -6.39 9.65
C GLU A 113 -16.81 -6.22 8.61
N ARG A 114 -17.11 -6.37 7.32
CA ARG A 114 -16.16 -6.15 6.23
C ARG A 114 -15.70 -4.69 6.12
N LEU A 115 -16.60 -3.73 6.33
CA LEU A 115 -16.23 -2.31 6.39
C LEU A 115 -15.29 -2.07 7.58
N ARG A 116 -15.57 -2.65 8.74
CA ARG A 116 -14.68 -2.58 9.91
C ARG A 116 -13.32 -3.17 9.61
N GLU A 117 -13.27 -4.33 8.96
CA GLU A 117 -12.02 -4.96 8.57
C GLU A 117 -11.23 -4.03 7.67
N LEU A 118 -11.83 -3.45 6.61
CA LEU A 118 -11.15 -2.49 5.73
C LEU A 118 -10.60 -1.28 6.49
N LEU A 119 -11.36 -0.74 7.44
CA LEU A 119 -10.97 0.45 8.21
C LEU A 119 -10.00 0.14 9.35
N THR A 120 -10.03 -1.08 9.88
CA THR A 120 -9.07 -1.57 10.89
C THR A 120 -7.83 -2.16 10.25
N GLU A 121 -7.87 -2.48 8.94
CA GLU A 121 -6.73 -2.97 8.19
C GLU A 121 -5.58 -1.98 8.40
N PRO A 122 -4.53 -2.40 9.12
CA PRO A 122 -3.32 -1.60 9.30
C PRO A 122 -2.71 -1.23 7.93
N GLY A 123 -3.06 -2.03 6.92
CA GLY A 123 -2.70 -1.96 5.51
C GLY A 123 -3.22 -0.74 4.77
N SER A 124 -4.51 -0.39 4.87
CA SER A 124 -5.17 0.44 3.85
C SER A 124 -4.54 1.83 3.64
N ALA A 125 -4.44 2.66 4.69
CA ALA A 125 -3.85 4.01 4.59
C ALA A 125 -2.33 4.00 4.38
N THR A 126 -1.61 3.01 4.88
CA THR A 126 -0.14 2.95 4.71
C THR A 126 0.22 2.37 3.34
N ALA A 127 -0.51 1.35 2.89
CA ALA A 127 -0.54 0.91 1.49
C ALA A 127 -0.79 2.11 0.59
N ALA A 128 -1.66 3.02 1.05
CA ALA A 128 -2.00 4.18 0.27
C ALA A 128 -0.80 5.05 -0.08
N LEU A 129 -0.08 5.41 0.97
CA LEU A 129 1.09 6.25 0.90
C LEU A 129 2.23 5.55 0.14
N ILE A 130 2.41 4.25 0.38
CA ILE A 130 3.41 3.44 -0.33
C ILE A 130 3.10 3.44 -1.83
N LEU A 131 1.87 3.10 -2.24
CA LEU A 131 1.47 3.06 -3.65
C LEU A 131 1.48 4.45 -4.29
N GLY A 132 1.09 5.48 -3.53
CA GLY A 132 1.15 6.88 -3.97
C GLY A 132 2.56 7.37 -4.28
N ALA A 133 3.59 6.80 -3.63
CA ALA A 133 4.99 7.09 -3.96
C ALA A 133 5.56 6.14 -5.04
N VAL A 134 5.23 4.86 -4.96
CA VAL A 134 5.78 3.82 -5.86
C VAL A 134 5.25 3.96 -7.28
N MET A 135 3.94 4.19 -7.47
CA MET A 135 3.34 4.21 -8.81
C MET A 135 3.88 5.36 -9.68
N PRO A 136 3.98 6.61 -9.21
CA PRO A 136 4.63 7.67 -9.98
C PRO A 136 6.12 7.39 -10.21
N ALA A 137 6.81 6.75 -9.25
CA ALA A 137 8.21 6.41 -9.39
C ALA A 137 8.46 5.30 -10.44
N LEU A 138 7.52 4.39 -10.64
CA LEU A 138 7.54 3.38 -11.70
C LEU A 138 7.30 3.99 -13.09
N GLY A 139 6.44 5.01 -13.19
CA GLY A 139 6.00 5.56 -14.48
C GLY A 139 4.95 4.67 -15.15
N GLU A 140 4.85 4.75 -16.49
CA GLU A 140 3.98 3.86 -17.28
C GLU A 140 4.58 2.46 -17.32
N VAL A 141 3.87 1.48 -16.76
CA VAL A 141 4.28 0.08 -16.67
C VAL A 141 3.15 -0.84 -17.11
N PRO A 142 3.43 -2.08 -17.54
CA PRO A 142 2.40 -3.05 -17.89
C PRO A 142 1.39 -3.29 -16.76
N PRO A 143 0.11 -3.59 -17.07
CA PRO A 143 -0.93 -3.80 -16.06
C PRO A 143 -0.60 -4.91 -15.05
N ASP A 144 0.09 -5.97 -15.47
CA ASP A 144 0.48 -7.08 -14.60
C ASP A 144 1.65 -6.70 -13.66
N CYS A 145 2.57 -5.85 -14.12
CA CYS A 145 3.59 -5.23 -13.28
C CYS A 145 2.97 -4.33 -12.20
N ARG A 146 2.01 -3.48 -12.60
CA ARG A 146 1.23 -2.66 -11.65
C ARG A 146 0.53 -3.55 -10.62
N ARG A 147 -0.16 -4.60 -11.07
CA ARG A 147 -0.86 -5.57 -10.21
C ARG A 147 0.09 -6.23 -9.20
N PHE A 148 1.30 -6.60 -9.61
CA PHE A 148 2.31 -7.16 -8.69
C PHE A 148 2.56 -6.22 -7.50
N PHE A 149 2.85 -4.94 -7.74
CA PHE A 149 3.13 -3.99 -6.67
C PHE A 149 1.89 -3.75 -5.79
N GLU A 150 0.71 -3.63 -6.38
CA GLU A 150 -0.55 -3.45 -5.63
C GLU A 150 -0.83 -4.62 -4.69
N VAL A 151 -0.70 -5.86 -5.18
CA VAL A 151 -0.94 -7.06 -4.36
C VAL A 151 0.14 -7.21 -3.29
N MET A 152 1.42 -7.04 -3.65
CA MET A 152 2.52 -7.13 -2.70
C MET A 152 2.38 -6.11 -1.56
N VAL A 153 2.04 -4.86 -1.87
CA VAL A 153 1.88 -3.81 -0.86
C VAL A 153 0.73 -4.12 0.09
N ARG A 154 -0.40 -4.64 -0.40
CA ARG A 154 -1.53 -5.05 0.45
C ARG A 154 -1.24 -6.29 1.29
N MET A 155 -0.51 -7.26 0.74
CA MET A 155 -0.20 -8.51 1.44
C MET A 155 0.95 -8.38 2.45
N ALA A 156 1.87 -7.44 2.24
CA ALA A 156 3.09 -7.31 3.03
C ALA A 156 2.86 -7.34 4.55
N PRO A 157 1.85 -6.67 5.16
CA PRO A 157 1.63 -6.75 6.60
C PRO A 157 1.34 -8.16 7.12
N ARG A 158 0.80 -9.05 6.29
CA ARG A 158 0.27 -10.36 6.69
C ARG A 158 1.11 -11.54 6.23
N THR A 159 2.06 -11.34 5.31
CA THR A 159 2.93 -12.43 4.88
C THR A 159 4.35 -11.95 4.60
N SER A 160 5.31 -12.82 4.90
CA SER A 160 6.71 -12.72 4.45
C SER A 160 7.07 -13.79 3.42
N SER A 161 6.08 -14.59 3.00
CA SER A 161 6.23 -15.72 2.11
C SER A 161 6.06 -15.28 0.66
N VAL A 162 7.10 -15.49 -0.14
CA VAL A 162 7.02 -15.31 -1.60
C VAL A 162 6.11 -16.38 -2.22
N LYS A 163 5.95 -17.53 -1.57
CA LYS A 163 5.04 -18.59 -2.04
C LYS A 163 3.60 -18.08 -1.99
N ASP A 164 3.16 -17.54 -0.86
CA ASP A 164 1.80 -17.02 -0.68
C ASP A 164 1.53 -15.84 -1.63
N LEU A 165 2.54 -14.98 -1.81
CA LEU A 165 2.45 -13.87 -2.76
C LEU A 165 2.30 -14.37 -4.21
N ALA A 166 3.05 -15.38 -4.60
CA ALA A 166 2.98 -15.97 -5.94
C ALA A 166 1.65 -16.69 -6.17
N GLU A 167 1.13 -17.40 -5.16
CA GLU A 167 -0.19 -18.03 -5.19
C GLU A 167 -1.31 -16.98 -5.37
N GLN A 168 -1.27 -15.87 -4.62
CA GLN A 168 -2.23 -14.77 -4.78
C GLN A 168 -2.16 -14.09 -6.15
N LEU A 169 -0.97 -14.12 -6.78
CA LEU A 169 -0.72 -13.58 -8.11
C LEU A 169 -0.94 -14.61 -9.23
N GLU A 170 -1.43 -15.81 -8.88
CA GLU A 170 -1.71 -16.90 -9.82
C GLU A 170 -0.50 -17.33 -10.67
N VAL A 171 0.71 -17.23 -10.09
CA VAL A 171 1.98 -17.59 -10.73
C VAL A 171 2.75 -18.62 -9.91
N ARG A 172 3.44 -19.55 -10.58
CA ARG A 172 4.28 -20.53 -9.88
C ARG A 172 5.46 -19.81 -9.20
N PRO A 173 5.81 -20.11 -7.93
CA PRO A 173 6.90 -19.43 -7.23
C PRO A 173 8.25 -19.48 -7.95
N SER A 174 8.58 -20.61 -8.59
CA SER A 174 9.82 -20.78 -9.35
C SER A 174 9.86 -19.89 -10.60
N THR A 175 8.75 -19.84 -11.34
CA THR A 175 8.59 -18.96 -12.51
C THR A 175 8.69 -17.49 -12.10
N PHE A 176 8.01 -17.12 -11.02
CA PHE A 176 8.03 -15.76 -10.50
C PHE A 176 9.45 -15.31 -10.12
N MET A 177 10.18 -16.13 -9.38
CA MET A 177 11.59 -15.86 -9.04
C MET A 177 12.48 -15.77 -10.29
N SER A 178 12.31 -16.70 -11.24
CA SER A 178 13.11 -16.75 -12.46
C SER A 178 12.95 -15.50 -13.32
N ARG A 179 11.74 -14.95 -13.43
CA ARG A 179 11.47 -13.72 -14.20
C ARG A 179 12.22 -12.51 -13.67
N PHE A 180 12.17 -12.29 -12.34
CA PHE A 180 12.93 -11.20 -11.72
C PHE A 180 14.44 -11.39 -11.96
N PHE A 181 14.94 -12.61 -11.81
CA PHE A 181 16.36 -12.91 -12.04
C PHE A 181 16.79 -12.63 -13.49
N ARG A 182 16.02 -13.12 -14.48
CA ARG A 182 16.30 -12.93 -15.92
C ARG A 182 16.30 -11.46 -16.33
N CYS A 183 15.51 -10.62 -15.66
CA CYS A 183 15.45 -9.18 -15.91
C CYS A 183 16.45 -8.37 -15.06
N GLY A 184 17.33 -9.01 -14.27
CA GLY A 184 18.29 -8.32 -13.41
C GLY A 184 17.65 -7.53 -12.26
N LEU A 185 16.40 -7.84 -11.92
CA LEU A 185 15.68 -7.19 -10.83
C LEU A 185 16.01 -7.81 -9.47
N PRO A 186 15.96 -7.03 -8.37
CA PRO A 186 15.94 -7.57 -7.02
C PRO A 186 14.86 -8.64 -6.87
N SER A 187 15.11 -9.70 -6.09
CA SER A 187 14.13 -10.78 -5.97
C SER A 187 12.78 -10.30 -5.39
N PRO A 188 11.65 -10.97 -5.69
CA PRO A 188 10.35 -10.68 -5.08
C PRO A 188 10.40 -10.66 -3.54
N LYS A 189 11.22 -11.54 -2.96
CA LYS A 189 11.46 -11.59 -1.51
C LYS A 189 12.00 -10.26 -0.98
N ARG A 190 12.91 -9.63 -1.72
CA ARG A 190 13.53 -8.36 -1.33
C ARG A 190 12.52 -7.23 -1.36
N TYR A 191 11.67 -7.17 -2.37
CA TYR A 191 10.57 -6.20 -2.40
C TYR A 191 9.59 -6.42 -1.25
N LEU A 192 9.08 -7.63 -1.06
CA LEU A 192 8.15 -7.96 0.02
C LEU A 192 8.72 -7.65 1.40
N SER A 193 9.98 -8.05 1.64
CA SER A 193 10.72 -7.78 2.86
C SER A 193 10.87 -6.29 3.14
N ALA A 194 11.27 -5.50 2.14
CA ALA A 194 11.42 -4.06 2.29
C ALA A 194 10.06 -3.36 2.50
N THR A 195 9.01 -3.78 1.79
CA THR A 195 7.66 -3.25 2.00
C THR A 195 7.14 -3.53 3.42
N ARG A 196 7.44 -4.71 3.99
CA ARG A 196 7.16 -5.00 5.41
C ARG A 196 7.83 -4.02 6.37
N LEU A 197 9.03 -3.55 6.04
CA LEU A 197 9.73 -2.56 6.85
C LEU A 197 9.15 -1.16 6.72
N LEU A 198 8.49 -0.82 5.60
CA LEU A 198 7.73 0.43 5.48
C LEU A 198 6.57 0.45 6.46
N TYR A 199 5.81 -0.65 6.55
CA TYR A 199 4.76 -0.77 7.56
C TYR A 199 5.32 -0.75 8.99
N ALA A 200 6.47 -1.36 9.22
CA ALA A 200 7.13 -1.29 10.52
C ALA A 200 7.53 0.14 10.88
N ALA A 201 8.08 0.91 9.93
CA ALA A 201 8.44 2.30 10.13
C ALA A 201 7.20 3.13 10.49
N TRP A 202 6.12 3.00 9.73
CA TRP A 202 4.84 3.67 10.02
C TRP A 202 4.31 3.33 11.42
N LEU A 203 4.28 2.05 11.79
CA LEU A 203 3.77 1.63 13.09
C LEU A 203 4.66 2.07 14.26
N LEU A 204 5.98 2.16 14.06
CA LEU A 204 6.91 2.54 15.13
C LEU A 204 6.92 4.05 15.42
N GLU A 205 6.40 4.88 14.53
CA GLU A 205 6.22 6.32 14.77
C GLU A 205 5.18 6.61 15.86
N PHE A 206 4.21 5.72 16.07
CA PHE A 206 3.25 5.88 17.16
C PHE A 206 3.90 5.57 18.51
N GLU A 207 4.14 6.59 19.33
CA GLU A 207 4.83 6.48 20.63
C GLU A 207 4.19 5.44 21.58
N GLY A 208 2.86 5.26 21.48
CA GLY A 208 2.12 4.28 22.28
C GLY A 208 2.29 2.81 21.87
N LEU A 209 2.92 2.51 20.72
CA LEU A 209 3.13 1.13 20.28
C LEU A 209 4.48 0.60 20.73
N SER A 210 4.48 -0.57 21.36
CA SER A 210 5.72 -1.29 21.68
C SER A 210 6.23 -2.06 20.46
N VAL A 211 7.55 -2.30 20.41
CA VAL A 211 8.17 -3.13 19.36
C VAL A 211 7.51 -4.50 19.25
N ALA A 212 7.13 -5.09 20.39
CA ALA A 212 6.44 -6.38 20.43
C ALA A 212 5.05 -6.32 19.79
N HIS A 213 4.29 -5.26 20.08
CA HIS A 213 2.98 -5.06 19.47
C HIS A 213 3.09 -4.85 17.95
N VAL A 214 4.07 -4.06 17.49
CA VAL A 214 4.34 -3.88 16.05
C VAL A 214 4.66 -5.21 15.37
N ALA A 215 5.48 -6.06 15.99
CA ALA A 215 5.81 -7.38 15.45
C ALA A 215 4.56 -8.23 15.23
N TYR A 216 3.69 -8.36 16.23
CA TYR A 216 2.46 -9.15 16.07
C TYR A 216 1.48 -8.53 15.08
N ARG A 217 1.39 -7.21 15.01
CA ARG A 217 0.53 -6.51 14.04
C ARG A 217 0.97 -6.70 12.59
N LEU A 218 2.25 -7.04 12.38
CA LEU A 218 2.81 -7.40 11.07
C LEU A 218 2.94 -8.92 10.89
N ASP A 219 2.20 -9.69 11.68
CA ASP A 219 2.11 -11.15 11.62
C ASP A 219 3.47 -11.85 11.72
N TYR A 220 4.39 -11.27 12.49
CA TYR A 220 5.59 -11.99 12.92
C TYR A 220 5.22 -12.92 14.07
N SER A 221 5.75 -14.15 14.04
CA SER A 221 5.49 -15.15 15.08
C SER A 221 6.01 -14.74 16.46
N SER A 222 6.97 -13.80 16.52
CA SER A 222 7.46 -13.22 17.77
C SER A 222 8.21 -11.90 17.56
N PRO A 223 8.35 -11.05 18.60
CA PRO A 223 9.18 -9.85 18.54
C PRO A 223 10.64 -10.13 18.17
N GLN A 224 11.17 -11.29 18.58
CA GLN A 224 12.52 -11.74 18.23
C GLN A 224 12.64 -12.08 16.75
N SER A 225 11.61 -12.68 16.14
CA SER A 225 11.59 -12.93 14.69
C SER A 225 11.57 -11.63 13.88
N PHE A 226 10.82 -10.62 14.35
CA PHE A 226 10.85 -9.27 13.78
C PHE A 226 12.24 -8.62 13.92
N GLY A 227 12.84 -8.68 15.10
CA GLY A 227 14.19 -8.16 15.33
C GLY A 227 15.25 -8.83 14.45
N ARG A 228 15.16 -10.16 14.24
CA ARG A 228 16.04 -10.89 13.30
C ARG A 228 15.84 -10.42 11.87
N HIS A 229 14.59 -10.18 11.45
CA HIS A 229 14.31 -9.66 10.12
C HIS A 229 14.94 -8.27 9.91
N LEU A 230 14.78 -7.34 10.87
CA LEU A 230 15.43 -6.03 10.82
C LEU A 230 16.96 -6.12 10.77
N ARG A 231 17.58 -7.01 11.55
CA ARG A 231 19.02 -7.21 11.48
C ARG A 231 19.48 -7.78 10.14
N ALA A 232 18.78 -8.78 9.62
CA ALA A 232 19.11 -9.39 8.34
C ALA A 232 18.94 -8.39 7.18
N VAL A 233 17.91 -7.54 7.25
CA VAL A 233 17.61 -6.61 6.17
C VAL A 233 18.45 -5.34 6.26
N MET A 234 18.44 -4.69 7.43
CA MET A 234 18.96 -3.35 7.65
C MET A 234 20.26 -3.31 8.47
N GLY A 235 20.65 -4.42 9.11
CA GLY A 235 21.74 -4.43 10.08
C GLY A 235 21.42 -3.71 11.39
N LEU A 236 20.14 -3.46 11.69
CA LEU A 236 19.68 -2.68 12.83
C LEU A 236 18.84 -3.51 13.82
N THR A 237 18.86 -3.14 15.09
CA THR A 237 17.84 -3.56 16.06
C THR A 237 16.53 -2.79 15.84
N ALA A 238 15.43 -3.30 16.40
CA ALA A 238 14.14 -2.60 16.35
C ALA A 238 14.16 -1.21 17.00
N THR A 239 14.88 -1.06 18.11
CA THR A 239 15.04 0.23 18.79
C THR A 239 15.85 1.22 17.95
N GLU A 240 16.94 0.76 17.32
CA GLU A 240 17.71 1.61 16.42
C GLU A 240 16.91 1.99 15.18
N PHE A 241 16.18 1.04 14.59
CA PHE A 241 15.31 1.30 13.45
C PHE A 241 14.26 2.38 13.79
N ARG A 242 13.58 2.25 14.94
CA ARG A 242 12.62 3.24 15.45
C ARG A 242 13.23 4.64 15.60
N ARG A 243 14.48 4.73 16.06
CA ARG A 243 15.16 6.02 16.27
C ARG A 243 15.66 6.64 14.96
N LEU A 244 16.02 5.82 13.97
CA LEU A 244 16.75 6.26 12.78
C LEU A 244 15.86 6.43 11.55
N TYR A 245 14.70 5.77 11.49
CA TYR A 245 13.83 5.78 10.33
C TYR A 245 12.44 6.31 10.71
N THR A 246 12.00 7.28 9.93
CA THR A 246 10.58 7.62 9.79
C THR A 246 10.00 6.79 8.64
N PHE A 247 8.68 6.72 8.55
CA PHE A 247 7.98 6.15 7.40
C PHE A 247 8.43 6.84 6.11
N ASN A 248 8.49 8.17 6.11
CA ASN A 248 8.88 8.94 4.93
C ASN A 248 10.34 8.68 4.52
N SER A 249 11.28 8.62 5.46
CA SER A 249 12.68 8.32 5.11
C SER A 249 12.85 6.88 4.60
N ALA A 250 12.15 5.93 5.22
CA ALA A 250 12.16 4.54 4.76
C ALA A 250 11.53 4.38 3.36
N LEU A 251 10.43 5.09 3.10
CA LEU A 251 9.74 5.08 1.81
C LEU A 251 10.60 5.71 0.71
N GLN A 252 11.26 6.83 1.01
CA GLN A 252 12.19 7.48 0.08
C GLN A 252 13.34 6.53 -0.28
N ASP A 253 14.01 5.93 0.71
CA ASP A 253 15.09 4.98 0.44
C ASP A 253 14.59 3.76 -0.35
N PHE A 254 13.38 3.25 -0.06
CA PHE A 254 12.79 2.15 -0.85
C PHE A 254 12.65 2.54 -2.32
N VAL A 255 12.10 3.72 -2.61
CA VAL A 255 11.92 4.22 -3.97
C VAL A 255 13.28 4.42 -4.66
N GLU A 256 14.23 5.08 -4.01
CA GLU A 256 15.55 5.39 -4.57
C GLU A 256 16.39 4.15 -4.85
N ARG A 257 16.20 3.05 -4.09
CA ARG A 257 17.05 1.85 -4.18
C ARG A 257 16.41 0.70 -4.94
N LEU A 258 15.09 0.56 -4.86
CA LEU A 258 14.37 -0.60 -5.41
C LEU A 258 13.47 -0.26 -6.59
N ILE A 259 13.14 1.01 -6.81
CA ILE A 259 12.26 1.42 -7.91
C ILE A 259 13.01 2.22 -8.97
N VAL A 260 13.57 3.38 -8.61
CA VAL A 260 14.21 4.31 -9.56
C VAL A 260 15.31 3.68 -10.40
N PRO A 261 16.26 2.87 -9.83
CA PRO A 261 17.35 2.29 -10.61
C PRO A 261 16.88 1.30 -11.68
N TYR A 262 15.67 0.75 -11.53
CA TYR A 262 15.12 -0.30 -12.38
C TYR A 262 13.92 0.19 -13.21
N ARG A 263 13.63 1.50 -13.20
CA ARG A 263 12.47 2.09 -13.91
C ARG A 263 12.39 1.63 -15.36
N GLY A 264 13.50 1.68 -16.09
CA GLY A 264 13.54 1.26 -17.50
C GLY A 264 13.20 -0.21 -17.70
N VAL A 265 13.59 -1.09 -16.76
CA VAL A 265 13.25 -2.52 -16.80
C VAL A 265 11.76 -2.72 -16.55
N PHE A 266 11.17 -1.99 -15.60
CA PHE A 266 9.75 -2.11 -15.24
C PHE A 266 8.79 -1.74 -16.38
N GLN A 267 9.19 -0.86 -17.30
CA GLN A 267 8.36 -0.47 -18.45
C GLN A 267 8.03 -1.62 -19.40
N THR A 268 8.87 -2.67 -19.41
CA THR A 268 8.68 -3.86 -20.27
C THR A 268 8.63 -5.15 -19.46
N PHE A 269 8.53 -5.06 -18.13
CA PHE A 269 8.57 -6.22 -17.26
C PHE A 269 7.18 -6.78 -17.03
N HIS A 270 6.99 -8.05 -17.38
CA HIS A 270 5.74 -8.77 -17.22
C HIS A 270 5.90 -9.88 -16.18
N PRO A 271 5.74 -9.58 -14.87
CA PRO A 271 5.95 -10.56 -13.82
C PRO A 271 4.94 -11.71 -13.88
N LEU A 272 3.74 -11.49 -14.41
CA LEU A 272 2.63 -12.45 -14.31
C LEU A 272 2.29 -13.10 -15.65
N ASP A 273 2.60 -12.46 -16.79
CA ASP A 273 2.23 -12.98 -18.11
C ASP A 273 2.60 -14.45 -18.32
N HIS A 274 1.65 -15.26 -18.77
CA HIS A 274 1.88 -16.67 -19.07
C HIS A 274 2.62 -16.89 -20.42
N TRP A 275 2.87 -15.83 -21.18
CA TRP A 275 3.35 -15.88 -22.57
C TRP A 275 4.74 -15.26 -22.73
N VAL A 276 5.78 -16.05 -22.54
CA VAL A 276 6.96 -16.12 -23.43
C VAL A 276 7.58 -17.49 -23.19
N ALA A 277 7.37 -18.39 -24.17
CA ALA A 277 8.21 -19.56 -24.32
C ALA A 277 9.66 -19.09 -24.48
N ASP A 278 10.54 -19.78 -23.78
CA ASP A 278 11.99 -19.68 -23.74
C ASP A 278 12.64 -19.35 -25.11
N THR A 279 12.64 -18.08 -25.53
CA THR A 279 13.56 -17.62 -26.58
C THR A 279 14.84 -17.23 -25.88
N GLY A 280 15.74 -18.21 -25.79
CA GLY A 280 17.12 -18.02 -25.36
C GLY A 280 17.80 -16.98 -26.24
N GLN A 281 17.90 -15.75 -25.75
CA GLN A 281 18.88 -14.80 -26.24
C GLN A 281 19.79 -14.44 -25.07
N GLU A 282 20.96 -15.07 -25.05
CA GLU A 282 22.07 -14.67 -24.19
C GLU A 282 22.41 -13.20 -24.47
N ARG A 283 21.96 -12.29 -23.61
CA ARG A 283 22.66 -11.01 -23.42
C ARG A 283 23.66 -11.20 -22.27
N LYS A 284 24.84 -11.70 -22.63
CA LYS A 284 26.05 -11.57 -21.82
C LYS A 284 26.52 -10.13 -21.92
N ASP A 285 25.93 -9.24 -21.13
CA ASP A 285 26.57 -7.98 -20.77
C ASP A 285 26.63 -7.89 -19.25
N SER A 286 27.86 -7.99 -18.78
CA SER A 286 28.30 -8.05 -17.39
C SER A 286 27.85 -6.83 -16.59
N PHE A 287 26.78 -6.97 -15.80
CA PHE A 287 26.57 -6.17 -14.60
C PHE A 287 26.72 -7.06 -13.38
N ALA A 288 27.95 -7.12 -12.86
CA ALA A 288 28.23 -7.67 -11.55
C ALA A 288 27.63 -6.75 -10.48
N VAL A 289 26.32 -6.85 -10.24
CA VAL A 289 25.75 -6.43 -8.96
C VAL A 289 25.98 -7.59 -8.01
N GLY A 290 27.00 -7.44 -7.16
CA GLY A 290 27.37 -8.42 -6.16
C GLY A 290 26.14 -8.93 -5.40
N ASN A 291 26.06 -10.24 -5.27
CA ASN A 291 25.20 -10.95 -4.33
C ASN A 291 25.73 -10.68 -2.90
N ASP A 292 25.77 -9.41 -2.49
CA ASP A 292 26.09 -9.02 -1.13
C ASP A 292 24.89 -9.43 -0.27
N SER A 293 25.10 -10.36 0.66
CA SER A 293 24.06 -10.92 1.53
C SER A 293 23.45 -9.89 2.50
N ARG A 294 23.87 -8.62 2.39
CA ARG A 294 23.27 -7.45 3.02
C ARG A 294 22.16 -6.90 2.13
N TYR A 295 20.91 -7.15 2.52
CA TYR A 295 19.71 -6.72 1.79
C TYR A 295 19.54 -5.19 1.72
N TRP A 296 20.27 -4.44 2.55
CA TRP A 296 20.38 -2.99 2.59
C TRP A 296 21.84 -2.59 2.85
N PRO A 297 22.46 -1.67 2.09
CA PRO A 297 23.78 -1.17 2.43
C PRO A 297 23.72 -0.36 3.73
N ALA A 298 24.71 -0.54 4.60
CA ALA A 298 24.94 0.36 5.73
C ALA A 298 25.12 1.81 5.23
N LYS A 299 24.64 2.78 6.05
CA LYS A 299 24.58 4.24 5.82
C LYS A 299 25.62 4.83 4.85
N PRO A 300 25.27 5.87 4.06
CA PRO A 300 26.28 6.82 3.62
C PRO A 300 26.93 7.44 4.87
N ARG A 301 28.27 7.40 4.94
CA ARG A 301 29.02 8.11 5.98
C ARG A 301 28.57 9.57 5.97
N SER A 302 28.00 10.04 7.07
CA SER A 302 27.77 11.46 7.29
C SER A 302 29.10 12.18 7.04
N ARG A 303 29.14 13.09 6.06
CA ARG A 303 30.25 14.04 5.95
C ARG A 303 30.37 14.73 7.31
N ALA A 304 31.54 14.59 7.92
CA ALA A 304 31.88 15.27 9.14
C ALA A 304 31.60 16.77 8.95
N VAL A 305 30.75 17.33 9.80
CA VAL A 305 30.70 18.77 10.01
C VAL A 305 32.01 19.11 10.70
N THR A 306 33.01 19.50 9.91
CA THR A 306 34.25 20.08 10.42
C THR A 306 33.87 21.34 11.19
N ARG A 307 34.05 21.29 12.51
CA ARG A 307 34.12 22.47 13.37
C ARG A 307 35.17 23.41 12.80
N ALA A 308 34.75 24.57 12.29
CA ALA A 308 35.59 25.75 12.26
C ALA A 308 35.39 26.49 13.59
N ARG A 309 36.25 26.18 14.57
CA ARG A 309 36.68 27.14 15.57
C ARG A 309 37.69 28.04 14.87
N THR A 310 37.45 29.34 14.81
CA THR A 310 38.48 30.37 14.62
C THR A 310 37.83 31.75 14.72
N GLY A 311 38.40 32.61 15.56
CA GLY A 311 38.14 34.06 15.61
C GLY A 311 37.19 34.49 16.70
#